data_AF-A0A1D8AYM7-F1
#
_entry.id   AF-A0A1D8AYM7-F1
#
_cell.length_a   1.000
_cell.length_b   1.000
_cell.length_c   1.000
_cell.angle_alpha   90.00
_cell.angle_beta   90.00
_cell.angle_gamma   90.00
#
_symmetry.space_group_name_H-M   'P 1'
#
loop_
_entity.id
_entity.type
_entity.pdbx_description
1 polymer ?
#
loop_
_entity_poly.entity_id
_entity_poly.type
_entity_poly.pdbx_seq_one_letter_code
_entity_poly.pdbx_strand_id
1 'polypeptide(L)'
;MLRRLTAWLAILWAGLFDVTQSPARYLRRALLVDLSISMPIAIAVGLTFPSDTPDFRGMSPLFIAIMICVVSPLVETLMMVVLFAGLRLFLKGQVPLAIVSCLLWAGLHSLSAPAWGLGVFWPFLIFSICYLNWETRSRRHAIYMTAALHALHNLVPSVLLLVGTAIENQ
;
A
#
# COMPACT_ATOMS: atom_id res chain seq x y z
N MET A 1 25.54 0.90 17.81
CA MET A 1 24.16 0.49 17.46
C MET A 1 23.58 1.29 16.28
N LEU A 2 23.57 2.63 16.35
CA LEU A 2 22.97 3.51 15.33
C LEU A 2 23.50 3.31 13.90
N ARG A 3 24.82 3.17 13.70
CA ARG A 3 25.43 2.90 12.37
C ARG A 3 24.99 1.58 11.73
N ARG A 4 24.66 0.57 12.54
CA ARG A 4 24.15 -0.71 12.03
C ARG A 4 22.71 -0.54 11.58
N LEU A 5 21.89 0.18 12.36
CA LEU A 5 20.50 0.48 12.01
C LEU A 5 20.39 1.26 10.69
N THR A 6 21.20 2.30 10.50
CA THR A 6 21.18 3.10 9.27
C THR A 6 21.61 2.29 8.04
N ALA A 7 22.61 1.43 8.18
CA ALA A 7 23.03 0.52 7.11
C ALA A 7 21.91 -0.47 6.74
N TRP A 8 21.19 -1.02 7.71
CA TRP A 8 20.07 -1.93 7.46
C TRP A 8 18.91 -1.24 6.74
N LEU A 9 18.54 -0.02 7.16
CA LEU A 9 17.49 0.76 6.49
C LEU A 9 17.88 1.10 5.05
N ALA A 10 19.14 1.47 4.80
CA ALA A 10 19.63 1.73 3.45
C ALA A 10 19.59 0.47 2.56
N ILE A 11 19.92 -0.70 3.10
CA ILE A 11 19.84 -1.98 2.36
C ILE A 11 18.39 -2.34 2.04
N LEU A 12 17.47 -2.16 2.99
CA LEU A 12 16.04 -2.41 2.76
C LEU A 12 15.48 -1.49 1.67
N TRP A 13 15.80 -0.20 1.75
CA TRP A 13 15.37 0.81 0.79
C TRP A 13 15.96 0.57 -0.60
N ALA A 14 17.28 0.37 -0.71
CA ALA A 14 17.94 0.05 -1.97
C ALA A 14 17.37 -1.22 -2.61
N GLY A 15 16.99 -2.20 -1.77
CA GLY A 15 16.33 -3.42 -2.19
C GLY A 15 14.98 -3.22 -2.89
N LEU A 16 14.29 -2.08 -2.73
CA LEU A 16 13.04 -1.80 -3.44
C LEU A 16 13.22 -1.48 -4.93
N PHE A 17 14.44 -1.09 -5.32
CA PHE A 17 14.82 -0.76 -6.69
C PHE A 17 15.54 -1.91 -7.40
N ASP A 18 15.81 -3.01 -6.69
CA ASP A 18 16.41 -4.21 -7.26
C ASP A 18 15.32 -5.21 -7.70
N VAL A 19 15.06 -5.26 -9.00
CA VAL A 19 14.14 -6.22 -9.64
C VAL A 19 14.85 -7.49 -10.15
N THR A 20 16.09 -7.73 -9.72
CA THR A 20 16.83 -8.97 -10.00
C THR A 20 16.66 -10.01 -8.90
N GLN A 21 16.25 -9.58 -7.71
CA GLN A 21 15.89 -10.49 -6.62
C GLN A 21 14.64 -11.31 -6.93
N SER A 22 14.49 -12.44 -6.24
CA SER A 22 13.28 -13.28 -6.31
C SER A 22 12.03 -12.51 -5.85
N PRO A 23 10.84 -12.75 -6.45
CA PRO A 23 9.58 -12.12 -6.05
C PRO A 23 9.28 -12.16 -4.55
N ALA A 24 9.42 -13.32 -3.90
CA ALA A 24 9.17 -13.47 -2.47
C ALA A 24 10.09 -12.59 -1.60
N ARG A 25 11.36 -12.46 -1.98
CA ARG A 25 12.33 -11.59 -1.30
C ARG A 25 11.98 -10.12 -1.48
N TYR A 26 11.56 -9.72 -2.68
CA TYR A 26 11.08 -8.36 -2.96
C TYR A 26 9.88 -8.04 -2.07
N LEU A 27 8.82 -8.86 -2.12
CA LEU A 27 7.57 -8.64 -1.38
C LEU A 27 7.82 -8.52 0.11
N ARG A 28 8.64 -9.41 0.69
CA ARG A 28 8.99 -9.34 2.12
C ARG A 28 9.70 -8.04 2.48
N ARG A 29 10.64 -7.57 1.66
CA ARG A 29 11.36 -6.30 1.90
C ARG A 29 10.43 -5.11 1.78
N ALA A 30 9.63 -5.07 0.71
CA ALA A 30 8.66 -4.02 0.47
C ALA A 30 7.62 -3.94 1.60
N LEU A 31 7.08 -5.08 2.03
CA LEU A 31 6.12 -5.16 3.13
C LEU A 31 6.73 -4.68 4.46
N LEU A 32 7.98 -5.04 4.76
CA LEU A 32 8.65 -4.55 5.98
C LEU A 32 8.85 -3.04 5.96
N VAL A 33 9.27 -2.47 4.82
CA VAL A 33 9.43 -1.01 4.68
C VAL A 33 8.07 -0.31 4.79
N ASP A 34 7.06 -0.84 4.12
CA ASP A 34 5.71 -0.32 4.15
C ASP A 34 5.13 -0.32 5.57
N LEU A 35 4.94 -1.50 6.17
CA LEU A 35 4.29 -1.64 7.48
C LEU A 35 5.02 -0.89 8.61
N SER A 36 6.34 -0.73 8.50
CA SER A 36 7.12 0.00 9.51
C SER A 36 6.73 1.48 9.66
N ILE A 37 6.10 2.05 8.62
CA ILE A 37 5.67 3.44 8.60
C ILE A 37 4.14 3.55 8.49
N SER A 38 3.49 2.73 7.66
CA SER A 38 2.04 2.79 7.48
C SER A 38 1.28 2.38 8.74
N MET A 39 1.74 1.38 9.50
CA MET A 39 1.06 0.97 10.74
C MET A 39 1.09 2.07 11.82
N PRO A 40 2.23 2.69 12.17
CA PRO A 40 2.25 3.83 13.09
C PRO A 40 1.35 4.98 12.64
N ILE A 41 1.35 5.32 11.34
CA ILE A 41 0.49 6.38 10.81
C ILE A 41 -0.98 6.00 10.96
N ALA A 42 -1.37 4.79 10.55
CA ALA A 42 -2.74 4.31 10.65
C ALA A 42 -3.25 4.31 12.10
N ILE A 43 -2.42 3.88 13.04
CA ILE A 43 -2.73 3.93 14.49
C ILE A 43 -2.90 5.38 14.95
N ALA A 44 -1.95 6.27 14.63
CA ALA A 44 -2.03 7.68 15.02
C ALA A 44 -3.26 8.39 14.45
N VAL A 45 -3.58 8.12 13.18
CA VAL A 45 -4.78 8.62 12.50
C VAL A 45 -6.04 8.10 13.18
N GLY A 46 -6.14 6.79 13.45
CA GLY A 46 -7.29 6.20 14.13
C GLY A 46 -7.51 6.74 15.55
N LEU A 47 -6.44 7.06 16.27
CA LEU A 47 -6.51 7.66 17.61
C LEU A 47 -6.90 9.16 17.58
N THR A 48 -6.51 9.88 16.53
CA THR A 48 -6.71 11.33 16.43
C THR A 48 -8.03 11.68 15.73
N PHE A 49 -8.45 10.86 14.76
CA PHE A 49 -9.64 11.06 13.93
C PHE A 49 -10.54 9.81 13.94
N PRO A 50 -11.09 9.40 15.09
CA PRO A 50 -11.83 8.14 15.22
C PRO A 50 -13.12 8.08 14.39
N SER A 51 -13.69 9.24 14.02
CA SER A 51 -14.87 9.34 13.16
C SER A 51 -14.55 9.28 11.66
N ASP A 52 -13.30 9.48 11.26
CA ASP A 52 -12.90 9.65 9.86
C ASP A 52 -12.37 8.33 9.28
N THR A 53 -13.15 7.27 9.46
CA THR A 53 -12.85 5.94 8.94
C THR A 53 -13.91 5.51 7.92
N PRO A 54 -13.55 4.60 6.99
CA PRO A 54 -14.55 4.07 6.06
C PRO A 54 -15.69 3.37 6.81
N ASP A 55 -16.93 3.63 6.40
CA ASP A 55 -18.10 3.03 7.01
C ASP A 55 -18.34 1.62 6.47
N PHE A 56 -18.13 0.62 7.33
CA PHE A 56 -18.38 -0.79 7.02
C PHE A 56 -19.63 -1.36 7.71
N ARG A 57 -20.48 -0.50 8.30
CA ARG A 57 -21.67 -0.96 9.03
C ARG A 57 -22.59 -1.79 8.14
N GLY A 58 -23.08 -2.91 8.69
CA GLY A 58 -24.00 -3.82 8.01
C GLY A 58 -23.33 -4.80 7.04
N MET A 59 -22.00 -4.77 6.88
CA MET A 59 -21.26 -5.73 6.06
C MET A 59 -20.70 -6.87 6.91
N SER A 60 -20.66 -8.10 6.39
CA SER A 60 -20.05 -9.21 7.11
C SER A 60 -18.51 -9.08 7.13
N PRO A 61 -17.83 -9.48 8.22
CA PRO A 61 -16.37 -9.37 8.30
C PRO A 61 -15.64 -10.12 7.17
N LEU A 62 -16.17 -11.28 6.75
CA LEU A 62 -15.63 -12.04 5.62
C LEU A 62 -15.76 -11.28 4.30
N PHE A 63 -16.90 -10.62 4.07
CA PHE A 63 -17.10 -9.80 2.87
C PHE A 63 -16.12 -8.63 2.85
N ILE A 64 -15.96 -7.92 3.97
CA ILE A 64 -14.99 -6.82 4.11
C ILE A 64 -13.57 -7.34 3.80
N ALA A 65 -13.17 -8.48 4.38
CA ALA A 65 -11.85 -9.06 4.15
C ALA A 65 -11.62 -9.43 2.68
N ILE A 66 -12.61 -9.99 1.97
CA ILE A 66 -12.50 -10.29 0.53
C ILE A 66 -12.37 -9.00 -0.28
N MET A 67 -13.20 -8.00 0.02
CA MET A 67 -13.17 -6.73 -0.70
C MET A 67 -11.83 -6.01 -0.50
N ILE A 68 -11.31 -5.98 0.72
CA ILE A 68 -10.07 -5.28 1.09
C ILE A 68 -8.81 -6.06 0.68
N CYS A 69 -8.79 -7.39 0.81
CA CYS A 69 -7.58 -8.18 0.52
C CYS A 69 -7.49 -8.67 -0.92
N VAL A 70 -8.59 -8.71 -1.67
CA VAL A 70 -8.60 -9.29 -3.04
C VAL A 70 -9.10 -8.28 -4.06
N VAL A 71 -10.31 -7.77 -3.89
CA VAL A 71 -10.96 -6.96 -4.94
C VAL A 71 -10.30 -5.60 -5.08
N SER A 72 -10.18 -4.84 -3.99
CA SER A 72 -9.55 -3.51 -3.98
C SER A 72 -8.11 -3.55 -4.50
N PRO A 73 -7.20 -4.44 -4.03
CA PRO A 73 -5.84 -4.52 -4.54
C PRO A 73 -5.75 -4.74 -6.04
N LEU A 74 -6.62 -5.59 -6.61
CA LEU A 74 -6.66 -5.83 -8.06
C LEU A 74 -7.17 -4.61 -8.83
N VAL A 75 -8.30 -4.05 -8.41
CA VAL A 75 -8.93 -2.89 -9.07
C VAL A 75 -8.00 -1.69 -9.01
N GLU A 76 -7.47 -1.37 -7.85
CA GLU A 76 -6.62 -0.19 -7.65
C GLU A 76 -5.28 -0.34 -8.37
N THR A 77 -4.69 -1.53 -8.38
CA THR A 77 -3.48 -1.78 -9.20
C THR A 77 -3.76 -1.60 -10.68
N LEU A 78 -4.91 -2.05 -11.20
CA LEU A 78 -5.29 -1.81 -12.60
C LEU A 78 -5.55 -0.32 -12.87
N MET A 79 -6.15 0.41 -11.94
CA MET A 79 -6.30 1.86 -12.03
C MET A 79 -4.95 2.58 -12.02
N MET A 80 -3.97 2.11 -11.24
CA MET A 80 -2.60 2.65 -11.26
C MET A 80 -1.97 2.54 -12.65
N VAL A 81 -2.26 1.47 -13.39
CA VAL A 81 -1.78 1.31 -14.77
C VAL A 81 -2.29 2.45 -15.66
N VAL A 82 -3.59 2.76 -15.57
CA VAL A 82 -4.23 3.85 -16.33
C VAL A 82 -3.69 5.20 -15.87
N LEU A 83 -3.58 5.39 -14.56
CA LEU A 83 -3.03 6.60 -13.95
C LEU A 83 -1.61 6.87 -14.44
N PHE A 84 -0.71 5.88 -14.41
CA PHE A 84 0.66 6.07 -14.90
C PHE A 84 0.72 6.32 -16.40
N ALA A 85 -0.17 5.73 -17.19
CA ALA A 85 -0.26 6.04 -18.62
C ALA A 85 -0.60 7.53 -18.83
N GLY A 86 -1.54 8.08 -18.07
CA GLY A 86 -1.90 9.50 -18.12
C GLY A 86 -0.81 10.43 -17.58
N LEU A 87 -0.22 10.10 -16.42
CA LEU A 87 0.84 10.93 -15.79
C LEU A 87 2.08 11.04 -16.68
N ARG A 88 2.43 9.99 -17.44
CA ARG A 88 3.55 9.98 -18.39
C ARG A 88 3.40 10.98 -19.55
N LEU A 89 2.20 11.53 -19.77
CA LEU A 89 2.00 12.62 -20.73
C LEU A 89 2.67 13.93 -20.27
N PHE A 90 2.85 14.10 -18.95
CA PHE A 90 3.35 15.34 -18.36
C PHE A 90 4.64 15.15 -17.55
N LEU A 91 4.84 13.97 -16.98
CA LEU A 91 5.94 13.67 -16.07
C LEU A 91 6.91 12.67 -16.67
N LYS A 92 8.21 12.87 -16.42
CA LYS A 92 9.29 11.95 -16.81
C LYS A 92 10.01 11.43 -15.57
N GLY A 93 10.46 10.18 -15.63
CA GLY A 93 11.18 9.51 -14.55
C GLY A 93 10.27 8.88 -13.50
N GLN A 94 10.78 7.87 -12.79
CA GLN A 94 10.00 7.08 -11.84
C GLN A 94 9.66 7.85 -10.56
N VAL A 95 10.57 8.69 -10.06
CA VAL A 95 10.36 9.41 -8.80
C VAL A 95 9.20 10.40 -8.87
N PRO A 96 9.09 11.30 -9.86
CA PRO A 96 7.93 12.19 -9.98
C PRO A 96 6.63 11.42 -10.18
N LEU A 97 6.65 10.33 -10.97
CA LEU A 97 5.48 9.48 -11.16
C LEU A 97 4.99 8.86 -9.85
N ALA A 98 5.89 8.34 -9.02
CA ALA A 98 5.54 7.73 -7.75
C ALA A 98 4.96 8.74 -6.75
N ILE A 99 5.59 9.92 -6.65
CA ILE A 99 5.15 11.00 -5.74
C ILE A 99 3.77 11.52 -6.15
N VAL A 100 3.58 11.85 -7.43
CA VAL A 100 2.30 12.37 -7.90
C VAL A 100 1.20 11.30 -7.80
N SER A 101 1.52 10.04 -8.11
CA SER A 101 0.58 8.93 -7.93
C SER A 101 0.11 8.81 -6.48
N CYS A 102 1.02 8.76 -5.50
CA CYS A 102 0.62 8.60 -4.11
C CYS A 102 -0.15 9.79 -3.55
N LEU A 103 0.16 11.02 -4.00
CA LEU A 103 -0.64 12.21 -3.66
C LEU A 103 -2.05 12.15 -4.23
N LEU A 104 -2.21 11.69 -5.48
CA LEU A 104 -3.53 11.54 -6.10
C LEU A 104 -4.36 10.47 -5.38
N TRP A 105 -3.76 9.34 -5.04
CA TRP A 105 -4.43 8.29 -4.26
C TRP A 105 -4.82 8.76 -2.86
N ALA A 106 -3.91 9.44 -2.15
CA ALA A 106 -4.22 10.03 -0.85
C ALA A 106 -5.40 11.01 -0.96
N GLY A 107 -5.36 11.90 -1.95
CA GLY A 107 -6.44 12.86 -2.21
C GLY A 107 -7.78 12.19 -2.51
N LEU A 108 -7.80 11.15 -3.37
CA LEU A 108 -9.02 10.40 -3.68
C LEU A 108 -9.62 9.73 -2.44
N HIS A 109 -8.79 9.14 -1.57
CA HIS A 109 -9.28 8.53 -0.33
C HIS A 109 -9.77 9.58 0.67
N SER A 110 -9.11 10.74 0.73
CA SER A 110 -9.58 11.88 1.52
C SER A 110 -10.95 12.42 1.10
N LEU A 111 -11.41 12.15 -0.13
CA LEU A 111 -12.79 12.48 -0.54
C LEU A 111 -13.84 11.60 0.14
N SER A 112 -13.49 10.36 0.51
CA SER A 112 -14.37 9.45 1.25
C SER A 112 -14.30 9.67 2.75
N ALA A 113 -13.09 9.88 3.28
CA ALA A 113 -12.84 10.15 4.69
C ALA A 113 -11.56 11.01 4.79
N PRO A 114 -11.63 12.28 5.25
CA PRO A 114 -10.52 13.23 5.14
C PRO A 114 -9.17 12.71 5.64
N ALA A 115 -9.14 12.09 6.82
CA ALA A 115 -7.93 11.56 7.43
C ALA A 115 -7.43 10.24 6.79
N TRP A 116 -8.27 9.54 6.03
CA TRP A 116 -7.90 8.26 5.40
C TRP A 116 -6.76 8.41 4.39
N GLY A 117 -6.73 9.53 3.66
CA GLY A 117 -5.62 9.89 2.77
C GLY A 117 -4.25 9.86 3.45
N LEU A 118 -4.16 10.24 4.73
CA LEU A 118 -2.92 10.21 5.51
C LEU A 118 -2.43 8.78 5.73
N GLY A 119 -3.35 7.85 6.04
CA GLY A 119 -3.03 6.44 6.25
C GLY A 119 -2.58 5.74 4.96
N VAL A 120 -3.18 6.09 3.82
CA VAL A 120 -2.89 5.42 2.55
C VAL A 120 -1.74 6.05 1.75
N PHE A 121 -1.35 7.29 2.08
CA PHE A 121 -0.29 8.00 1.36
C PHE A 121 1.01 7.18 1.26
N TRP A 122 1.50 6.65 2.38
CA TRP A 122 2.73 5.87 2.43
C TRP A 122 2.64 4.54 1.65
N PRO A 123 1.64 3.66 1.88
CA PRO A 123 1.57 2.41 1.14
C PRO A 123 1.44 2.65 -0.36
N PHE A 124 0.67 3.65 -0.81
CA PHE A 124 0.60 3.98 -2.25
C PHE A 124 1.92 4.47 -2.85
N LEU A 125 2.79 5.11 -2.05
CA LEU A 125 4.15 5.42 -2.49
C LEU A 125 4.94 4.13 -2.73
N ILE A 126 4.89 3.18 -1.79
CA ILE A 126 5.58 1.88 -1.93
C ILE A 126 5.00 1.06 -3.08
N PHE A 127 3.68 1.03 -3.25
CA PHE A 127 3.02 0.36 -4.37
C PHE A 127 3.42 0.98 -5.71
N SER A 128 3.54 2.31 -5.76
CA SER A 128 3.99 3.03 -6.95
C SER A 128 5.44 2.71 -7.29
N ILE A 129 6.33 2.67 -6.30
CA ILE A 129 7.73 2.25 -6.46
C ILE A 129 7.78 0.80 -6.96
N CYS A 130 6.98 -0.09 -6.37
CA CYS A 130 6.91 -1.50 -6.80
C CYS A 130 6.48 -1.62 -8.25
N TYR A 131 5.38 -0.96 -8.63
CA TYR A 131 4.86 -1.00 -9.98
C TYR A 131 5.90 -0.49 -10.99
N LEU A 132 6.42 0.73 -10.77
CA LEU A 132 7.33 1.39 -11.70
C LEU A 132 8.65 0.64 -11.89
N ASN A 133 9.16 0.01 -10.84
CA ASN A 133 10.38 -0.81 -10.93
C ASN A 133 10.10 -2.11 -11.68
N TRP A 134 9.07 -2.87 -11.30
CA TRP A 134 8.78 -4.15 -11.96
C TRP A 134 8.26 -4.00 -13.39
N GLU A 135 7.73 -2.83 -13.76
CA GLU A 135 7.33 -2.52 -15.14
C GLU A 135 8.53 -2.54 -16.09
N THR A 136 9.74 -2.21 -15.61
CA THR A 136 10.99 -2.30 -16.40
C THR A 136 11.31 -3.73 -16.84
N ARG A 137 10.80 -4.74 -16.12
CA ARG A 137 10.89 -6.15 -16.51
C ARG A 137 9.74 -6.52 -17.43
N SER A 138 8.51 -6.25 -16.99
CA SER A 138 7.30 -6.36 -17.83
C SER A 138 6.11 -5.77 -17.08
N ARG A 139 5.13 -5.26 -17.83
CA ARG A 139 3.87 -4.76 -17.27
C ARG A 139 3.09 -5.83 -16.50
N ARG A 140 3.14 -7.10 -16.93
CA ARG A 140 2.48 -8.21 -16.22
C ARG A 140 3.09 -8.42 -14.83
N HIS A 141 4.41 -8.48 -14.74
CA HIS A 141 5.10 -8.61 -13.45
C HIS A 141 4.81 -7.41 -12.53
N ALA A 142 4.75 -6.19 -13.07
CA ALA A 142 4.36 -5.01 -12.28
C ALA A 142 2.98 -5.17 -11.64
N ILE A 143 1.98 -5.57 -12.43
CA ILE A 143 0.61 -5.79 -11.93
C ILE A 143 0.59 -6.86 -10.85
N TYR A 144 1.21 -8.03 -11.10
CA TYR A 144 1.21 -9.12 -10.12
C TYR A 144 1.93 -8.75 -8.82
N MET A 145 3.11 -8.13 -8.93
CA MET A 145 3.91 -7.78 -7.75
C MET A 145 3.25 -6.68 -6.91
N THR A 146 2.70 -5.65 -7.55
CA THR A 146 1.99 -4.57 -6.85
C THR A 146 0.70 -5.07 -6.22
N ALA A 147 -0.12 -5.83 -6.93
CA ALA A 147 -1.36 -6.38 -6.37
C ALA A 147 -1.09 -7.34 -5.21
N ALA A 148 -0.05 -8.18 -5.31
CA ALA A 148 0.35 -9.07 -4.21
C ALA A 148 0.86 -8.29 -2.99
N LEU A 149 1.69 -7.27 -3.19
CA LEU A 149 2.16 -6.41 -2.11
C LEU A 149 1.01 -5.68 -1.42
N HIS A 150 0.08 -5.17 -2.21
CA HIS A 150 -1.11 -4.48 -1.71
C HIS A 150 -2.03 -5.41 -0.93
N ALA A 151 -2.31 -6.60 -1.44
CA ALA A 151 -3.07 -7.62 -0.72
C ALA A 151 -2.40 -8.00 0.62
N LEU A 152 -1.06 -8.13 0.64
CA LEU A 152 -0.30 -8.42 1.85
C LEU A 152 -0.35 -7.27 2.87
N HIS A 153 -0.28 -6.01 2.42
CA HIS A 153 -0.48 -4.84 3.27
C HIS A 153 -1.85 -4.90 3.94
N ASN A 154 -2.90 -5.11 3.14
CA ASN A 154 -4.29 -5.14 3.58
C ASN A 154 -4.65 -6.36 4.46
N LEU A 155 -3.88 -7.44 4.39
CA LEU A 155 -4.09 -8.62 5.22
C LEU A 155 -3.93 -8.31 6.71
N VAL A 156 -2.96 -7.46 7.08
CA VAL A 156 -2.68 -7.11 8.48
C VAL A 156 -3.89 -6.47 9.17
N PRO A 157 -4.45 -5.34 8.69
CA PRO A 157 -5.64 -4.74 9.31
C PRO A 157 -6.89 -5.64 9.19
N SER A 158 -7.02 -6.41 8.10
CA SER A 158 -8.17 -7.31 7.92
C SER A 158 -8.19 -8.45 8.94
N VAL A 159 -7.02 -9.02 9.28
CA VAL A 159 -6.91 -10.03 10.35
C VAL A 159 -7.28 -9.42 11.71
N LEU A 160 -6.82 -8.19 11.99
CA LEU A 160 -7.18 -7.50 13.24
C LEU A 160 -8.69 -7.26 13.35
N LEU A 161 -9.36 -6.90 12.25
CA LEU A 161 -10.81 -6.74 12.20
C LEU A 161 -11.55 -8.06 12.45
N LEU A 162 -11.12 -9.15 11.79
CA LEU A 162 -11.71 -10.48 11.96
C LEU A 162 -11.55 -11.01 13.39
N VAL A 163 -10.39 -10.78 14.02
CA VAL A 163 -10.14 -11.20 15.40
C VAL A 163 -10.92 -10.34 16.39
N GLY A 164 -10.96 -9.01 16.20
CA GLY A 164 -11.72 -8.11 17.07
C GLY A 164 -13.21 -8.45 17.09
N THR A 165 -13.81 -8.67 15.93
CA THR A 165 -15.22 -9.07 15.81
C THR A 165 -15.52 -10.46 16.39
N ALA A 166 -14.56 -11.39 16.34
CA ALA A 166 -14.72 -12.71 16.97
C ALA A 166 -14.71 -12.65 18.51
N ILE A 167 -14.05 -11.65 19.10
CA ILE A 167 -14.02 -11.43 20.55
C ILE A 167 -15.31 -10.75 21.04
N GLU A 168 -15.85 -9.79 20.29
CA GLU A 168 -17.09 -9.07 20.68
C GLU A 168 -18.35 -9.95 20.63
N ASN A 169 -18.33 -11.05 19.86
CA ASN A 169 -19.45 -11.97 19.72
C ASN A 169 -19.39 -13.19 20.68
N GLN A 170 -18.48 -13.17 21.68
CA GLN A 170 -18.40 -14.15 22.77
C GLN A 170 -18.93 -13.55 24.08
#